data_AF-A0A7C6L016-F1
#
_entry.id   AF-A0A7C6L016-F1
#
_cell.length_a   1.000
_cell.length_b   1.000
_cell.length_c   1.000
_cell.angle_alpha   90.00
_cell.angle_beta   90.00
_cell.angle_gamma   90.00
#
_symmetry.space_group_name_H-M   'P 1'
#
loop_
_entity.id
_entity.type
_entity.pdbx_description
1 polymer ?
#
loop_
_entity_poly.entity_id
_entity_poly.type
_entity_poly.pdbx_seq_one_letter_code
_entity_poly.pdbx_strand_id
1 'polypeptide(L)'
;MTIKGEMKVKELVEEMGRAGVLGAGRVYKATRLLSEMFQDNKMNIFLSMAGPLVAGGMRKIISDLLKEGKIQALITSGANLTHDLLEAFGGGHYHNIQPGKAKVGHIKDIYTKTEDFEVFEEKILKILESINSTGQVFSIREFIHEIGKHIQDEDSIIKNATDNNIPIYAPGIID
;
A
#
# COMPACT_ATOMS: atom_id res chain seq x y z
N MET A 1 -17.43 10.47 26.67
CA MET A 1 -17.11 9.15 26.11
C MET A 1 -17.50 8.11 27.15
N THR A 2 -18.24 7.09 26.76
CA THR A 2 -18.64 6.00 27.65
C THR A 2 -18.35 4.68 26.95
N ILE A 3 -17.48 3.86 27.52
CA ILE A 3 -17.16 2.54 26.97
C ILE A 3 -17.97 1.47 27.72
N LYS A 4 -18.54 0.52 26.97
CA LYS A 4 -19.27 -0.63 27.50
C LYS A 4 -18.69 -1.92 26.93
N GLY A 5 -18.93 -3.04 27.63
CA GLY A 5 -18.62 -4.36 27.09
C GLY A 5 -19.40 -4.62 25.80
N GLU A 6 -18.83 -5.44 24.91
CA GLU A 6 -19.45 -5.92 23.66
C GLU A 6 -19.76 -4.82 22.61
N MET A 7 -19.18 -3.63 22.73
CA MET A 7 -19.31 -2.59 21.70
C MET A 7 -18.75 -3.03 20.35
N LYS A 8 -19.48 -2.73 19.28
CA LYS A 8 -18.98 -2.79 17.91
C LYS A 8 -17.97 -1.69 17.67
N VAL A 9 -17.05 -1.91 16.73
CA VAL A 9 -16.04 -0.90 16.32
C VAL A 9 -16.69 0.44 15.95
N LYS A 10 -17.83 0.41 15.25
CA LYS A 10 -18.59 1.62 14.90
C LYS A 10 -19.03 2.40 16.14
N GLU A 11 -19.58 1.73 17.15
CA GLU A 11 -20.08 2.37 18.38
C GLU A 11 -18.93 2.99 19.17
N LEU A 12 -17.77 2.33 19.20
CA LEU A 12 -16.57 2.88 19.81
C LEU A 12 -16.13 4.17 19.10
N VAL A 13 -16.11 4.19 17.77
CA VAL A 13 -15.75 5.39 16.98
C VAL A 13 -16.77 6.51 17.20
N GLU A 14 -18.06 6.21 17.32
CA GLU A 14 -19.09 7.20 17.67
C GLU A 14 -18.86 7.79 19.08
N GLU A 15 -18.48 6.97 20.06
CA GLU A 15 -18.14 7.44 21.41
C GLU A 15 -16.84 8.27 21.43
N MET A 16 -15.87 7.97 20.56
CA MET A 16 -14.68 8.84 20.35
C MET A 16 -15.08 10.22 19.82
N GLY A 17 -16.15 10.31 19.02
CA GLY A 17 -16.70 11.57 18.52
C GLY A 17 -17.13 12.53 19.62
N ARG A 18 -17.59 12.01 20.77
CA ARG A 18 -17.95 12.84 21.94
C ARG A 18 -16.77 13.59 22.54
N ALA A 19 -15.53 13.16 22.29
CA ALA A 19 -14.36 13.93 22.69
C ALA A 19 -14.25 15.25 21.91
N GLY A 20 -14.69 15.29 20.65
CA GLY A 20 -14.72 16.49 19.80
C GLY A 20 -13.35 17.04 19.38
N VAL A 21 -12.26 16.67 20.07
CA VAL A 21 -10.91 17.20 19.90
C VAL A 21 -9.85 16.09 19.92
N LEU A 22 -8.60 16.47 19.61
CA LEU A 22 -7.42 15.60 19.65
C LEU A 22 -7.61 14.31 18.81
N GLY A 23 -6.88 13.24 19.14
CA GLY A 23 -6.89 11.99 18.38
C GLY A 23 -8.28 11.37 18.24
N ALA A 24 -9.04 11.26 19.34
CA ALA A 24 -10.36 10.64 19.34
C ALA A 24 -11.35 11.38 18.42
N GLY A 25 -11.43 12.71 18.53
CA GLY A 25 -12.27 13.51 17.65
C GLY A 25 -11.82 13.46 16.18
N ARG A 26 -10.51 13.40 15.92
CA ARG A 26 -9.96 13.28 14.55
C ARG A 26 -10.31 11.93 13.91
N VAL A 27 -10.20 10.82 14.65
CA VAL A 27 -10.58 9.49 14.14
C VAL A 27 -12.06 9.46 13.77
N TYR A 28 -12.93 9.90 14.68
CA TYR A 28 -14.38 9.97 14.40
C TYR A 28 -14.68 10.80 13.15
N LYS A 29 -14.09 12.00 13.05
CA LYS A 29 -14.27 12.88 11.89
C LYS A 29 -13.78 12.23 10.60
N ALA A 30 -12.60 11.60 10.61
CA ALA A 30 -12.02 10.94 9.45
C ALA A 30 -12.88 9.76 8.98
N THR A 31 -13.36 8.91 9.90
CA THR A 31 -14.22 7.76 9.56
C THR A 31 -15.56 8.22 8.96
N ARG A 32 -16.17 9.29 9.51
CA ARG A 32 -17.40 9.86 8.93
C ARG A 32 -17.19 10.38 7.51
N LEU A 33 -16.16 11.21 7.31
CA LEU A 33 -15.85 11.76 5.99
C LEU A 33 -15.55 10.65 4.98
N LEU A 34 -14.72 9.68 5.34
CA LEU A 34 -14.39 8.56 4.46
C LEU A 34 -15.62 7.71 4.11
N SER A 35 -16.51 7.47 5.08
CA SER A 35 -17.76 6.76 4.83
C SER A 35 -18.70 7.52 3.89
N GLU A 36 -18.74 8.85 3.99
CA GLU A 36 -19.53 9.70 3.10
C GLU A 36 -18.95 9.70 1.68
N MET A 37 -17.62 9.80 1.56
CA MET A 37 -16.90 9.68 0.29
C MET A 37 -17.18 8.33 -0.40
N PHE A 38 -17.09 7.22 0.34
CA PHE A 38 -17.34 5.88 -0.21
C PHE A 38 -18.79 5.58 -0.58
N GLN A 39 -19.75 6.38 -0.09
CA GLN A 39 -21.17 6.24 -0.44
C GLN A 39 -21.56 7.08 -1.67
N ASP A 40 -20.75 8.07 -2.04
CA ASP A 40 -20.98 8.89 -3.22
C ASP A 40 -20.32 8.26 -4.46
N ASN A 41 -21.12 7.50 -5.22
CA ASN A 41 -20.66 6.85 -6.46
C ASN A 41 -20.23 7.83 -7.57
N LYS A 42 -20.45 9.14 -7.42
CA LYS A 42 -20.00 10.16 -8.38
C LYS A 42 -18.68 10.80 -7.97
N MET A 43 -18.19 10.53 -6.76
CA MET A 43 -16.98 11.12 -6.24
C MET A 43 -15.75 10.33 -6.68
N ASN A 44 -14.79 11.02 -7.31
CA ASN A 44 -13.47 10.45 -7.57
C ASN A 44 -12.59 10.61 -6.32
N ILE A 45 -12.07 9.50 -5.82
CA ILE A 45 -11.23 9.44 -4.62
C ILE A 45 -9.78 9.22 -5.04
N PHE A 46 -8.91 10.11 -4.57
CA PHE A 46 -7.47 10.07 -4.81
C PHE A 46 -6.80 9.73 -3.48
N LEU A 47 -6.07 8.62 -3.43
CA LEU A 47 -5.31 8.22 -2.24
C LEU A 47 -3.85 8.62 -2.40
N SER A 48 -3.31 9.34 -1.41
CA SER A 48 -1.88 9.59 -1.30
C SER A 48 -1.29 8.81 -0.14
N MET A 49 -0.24 8.04 -0.40
CA MET A 49 0.50 7.25 0.57
C MET A 49 1.83 7.91 0.90
N ALA A 50 2.08 8.14 2.18
CA ALA A 50 3.34 8.69 2.69
C ALA A 50 3.92 7.79 3.79
N GLY A 51 5.25 7.72 3.84
CA GLY A 51 5.95 6.85 4.78
C GLY A 51 5.85 5.36 4.41
N PRO A 52 6.33 4.48 5.30
CA PRO A 52 6.47 3.04 5.03
C PRO A 52 5.15 2.28 5.29
N LEU A 53 4.08 2.64 4.57
CA LEU A 53 2.75 2.05 4.80
C LEU A 53 2.69 0.58 4.42
N VAL A 54 3.32 0.19 3.31
CA VAL A 54 3.36 -1.21 2.87
C VAL A 54 4.13 -2.05 3.90
N ALA A 55 5.36 -1.65 4.21
CA ALA A 55 6.17 -2.31 5.24
C ALA A 55 5.50 -2.30 6.63
N GLY A 56 4.70 -1.27 6.92
CA GLY A 56 3.90 -1.15 8.14
C GLY A 56 2.61 -1.97 8.16
N GLY A 57 2.37 -2.82 7.16
CA GLY A 57 1.25 -3.76 7.13
C GLY A 57 -0.05 -3.22 6.53
N MET A 58 -0.05 -2.05 5.89
CA MET A 58 -1.25 -1.47 5.27
C MET A 58 -1.51 -2.00 3.84
N ARG A 59 -0.60 -2.83 3.31
CA ARG A 59 -0.61 -3.34 1.93
C ARG A 59 -1.98 -3.87 1.49
N LYS A 60 -2.53 -4.81 2.25
CA LYS A 60 -3.82 -5.46 1.91
C LYS A 60 -4.99 -4.48 1.93
N ILE A 61 -5.04 -3.57 2.90
CA ILE A 61 -6.08 -2.54 2.97
C ILE A 61 -6.08 -1.69 1.69
N ILE A 62 -4.90 -1.27 1.23
CA ILE A 62 -4.77 -0.48 0.00
C ILE A 62 -5.16 -1.31 -1.23
N SER A 63 -4.69 -2.56 -1.27
CA SER A 63 -4.99 -3.52 -2.33
C SER A 63 -6.50 -3.77 -2.48
N ASP A 64 -7.21 -3.99 -1.38
CA ASP A 64 -8.65 -4.20 -1.34
C ASP A 64 -9.42 -2.95 -1.80
N LEU A 65 -8.98 -1.75 -1.40
CA LEU A 65 -9.58 -0.50 -1.88
C LEU A 65 -9.43 -0.31 -3.40
N LEU A 66 -8.34 -0.79 -4.01
CA LEU A 66 -8.15 -0.80 -5.46
C LEU A 66 -9.07 -1.83 -6.13
N LYS A 67 -9.11 -3.07 -5.61
CA LYS A 67 -9.97 -4.16 -6.11
C LYS A 67 -11.45 -3.79 -6.09
N GLU A 68 -11.89 -3.13 -5.04
CA GLU A 68 -13.28 -2.70 -4.88
C GLU A 68 -13.61 -1.41 -5.66
N GLY A 69 -12.65 -0.85 -6.39
CA GLY A 69 -12.83 0.39 -7.15
C GLY A 69 -13.13 1.61 -6.26
N LYS A 70 -12.73 1.58 -4.98
CA LYS A 70 -12.95 2.69 -4.04
C LYS A 70 -12.03 3.88 -4.29
N ILE A 71 -10.96 3.70 -5.06
CA ILE A 71 -9.96 4.72 -5.37
C ILE A 71 -9.82 4.82 -6.89
N GLN A 72 -9.75 6.04 -7.41
CA GLN A 72 -9.61 6.34 -8.85
C GLN A 72 -8.20 6.78 -9.23
N ALA A 73 -7.34 7.10 -8.27
CA ALA A 73 -5.90 7.28 -8.50
C ALA A 73 -5.11 7.09 -7.20
N LEU A 74 -3.92 6.49 -7.34
CA LEU A 74 -2.98 6.31 -6.24
C LEU A 74 -1.73 7.17 -6.45
N ILE A 75 -1.31 7.88 -5.41
CA ILE A 75 -0.06 8.66 -5.38
C ILE A 75 0.82 8.08 -4.28
N THR A 76 2.05 7.69 -4.59
CA THR A 76 2.93 7.03 -3.62
C THR A 76 4.41 7.24 -3.95
N SER A 77 5.30 6.89 -3.03
CA SER A 77 6.76 6.84 -3.27
C SER A 77 7.19 5.54 -3.94
N GLY A 78 8.38 5.55 -4.55
CA GLY A 78 9.06 4.35 -5.05
C GLY A 78 9.23 3.29 -3.96
N ALA A 79 9.61 3.70 -2.74
CA ALA A 79 9.74 2.79 -1.60
C ALA A 79 8.51 1.90 -1.35
N ASN A 80 7.29 2.45 -1.32
CA ASN A 80 6.09 1.62 -1.11
C ASN A 80 5.86 0.65 -2.29
N LEU A 81 6.19 1.04 -3.53
CA LEU A 81 6.09 0.15 -4.69
C LEU A 81 7.13 -0.98 -4.62
N THR A 82 8.36 -0.67 -4.23
CA THR A 82 9.42 -1.66 -3.99
C THR A 82 9.00 -2.65 -2.92
N HIS A 83 8.43 -2.18 -1.81
CA HIS A 83 7.94 -3.07 -0.75
C HIS A 83 6.72 -3.88 -1.17
N ASP A 84 5.85 -3.34 -2.06
CA ASP A 84 4.72 -4.11 -2.61
C ASP A 84 5.22 -5.26 -3.49
N LEU A 85 6.21 -4.99 -4.35
CA LEU A 85 6.86 -5.99 -5.19
C LEU A 85 7.62 -7.03 -4.37
N LEU A 86 8.34 -6.59 -3.33
CA LEU A 86 9.08 -7.49 -2.44
C LEU A 86 8.13 -8.51 -1.81
N GLU A 87 6.99 -8.08 -1.26
CA GLU A 87 5.98 -9.00 -0.73
C GLU A 87 5.32 -9.83 -1.84
N ALA A 88 5.02 -9.23 -2.99
CA ALA A 88 4.43 -9.93 -4.14
C ALA A 88 5.31 -11.07 -4.68
N PHE A 89 6.62 -10.95 -4.52
CA PHE A 89 7.59 -11.96 -4.94
C PHE A 89 7.91 -12.99 -3.85
N GLY A 90 7.23 -12.92 -2.70
CA GLY A 90 7.33 -13.89 -1.61
C GLY A 90 8.24 -13.48 -0.45
N GLY A 91 8.78 -12.25 -0.48
CA GLY A 91 9.49 -11.66 0.65
C GLY A 91 8.54 -11.17 1.76
N GLY A 92 9.07 -10.61 2.84
CA GLY A 92 8.23 -10.12 3.93
C GLY A 92 8.86 -9.08 4.86
N HIS A 93 8.00 -8.53 5.72
CA HIS A 93 8.35 -7.58 6.78
C HIS A 93 8.09 -8.21 8.15
N TYR A 94 9.04 -8.06 9.08
CA TYR A 94 9.05 -8.77 10.36
C TYR A 94 9.25 -7.80 11.52
N HIS A 95 8.66 -8.10 12.68
CA HIS A 95 8.73 -7.22 13.87
C HIS A 95 9.62 -7.79 14.99
N ASN A 96 10.04 -9.06 14.91
CA ASN A 96 10.70 -9.80 16.00
C ASN A 96 12.02 -10.47 15.59
N ILE A 97 12.78 -9.89 14.65
CA ILE A 97 14.08 -10.43 14.29
C ILE A 97 15.14 -9.84 15.23
N GLN A 98 15.89 -10.70 15.93
CA GLN A 98 17.03 -10.25 16.72
C GLN A 98 18.15 -9.77 15.77
N PRO A 99 18.59 -8.50 15.83
CA PRO A 99 19.55 -7.91 14.88
C PRO A 99 20.97 -8.52 14.87
N GLY A 100 21.23 -9.56 15.68
CA GLY A 100 22.58 -10.07 15.91
C GLY A 100 23.03 -11.25 15.03
N LYS A 101 22.16 -11.83 14.19
CA LYS A 101 22.48 -13.06 13.43
C LYS A 101 22.23 -13.00 11.92
N ALA A 102 21.50 -12.01 11.42
CA ALA A 102 21.15 -11.89 10.01
C ALA A 102 21.45 -10.47 9.52
N LYS A 103 21.90 -10.35 8.26
CA LYS A 103 21.93 -9.05 7.58
C LYS A 103 20.47 -8.66 7.32
N VAL A 104 20.02 -7.59 7.97
CA VAL A 104 18.64 -7.11 7.87
C VAL A 104 18.64 -5.61 7.59
N GLY A 105 17.80 -5.20 6.64
CA GLY A 105 17.35 -3.81 6.56
C GLY A 105 16.37 -3.52 7.69
N HIS A 106 16.25 -2.26 8.10
CA HIS A 106 15.29 -1.86 9.12
C HIS A 106 14.57 -0.55 8.77
N ILE A 107 13.30 -0.49 9.14
CA ILE A 107 12.43 0.68 9.08
C ILE A 107 11.82 0.84 10.47
N LYS A 108 12.51 1.58 11.35
CA LYS A 108 12.22 1.59 12.79
C LYS A 108 12.25 0.16 13.35
N ASP A 109 11.11 -0.33 13.84
CA ASP A 109 10.94 -1.65 14.46
C ASP A 109 10.51 -2.73 13.45
N ILE A 110 10.48 -2.40 12.16
CA ILE A 110 10.22 -3.32 11.06
C ILE A 110 11.55 -3.75 10.44
N TYR A 111 11.72 -5.03 10.21
CA TYR A 111 12.91 -5.64 9.64
C TYR A 111 12.59 -6.34 8.34
N THR A 112 13.54 -6.35 7.41
CA THR A 112 13.46 -7.07 6.14
C THR A 112 14.77 -7.82 5.94
N LYS A 113 14.69 -9.11 5.61
CA LYS A 113 15.89 -9.94 5.45
C LYS A 113 16.58 -9.62 4.14
N THR A 114 17.90 -9.75 4.09
CA THR A 114 18.65 -9.58 2.82
C THR A 114 18.18 -10.58 1.76
N GLU A 115 17.86 -11.82 2.15
CA GLU A 115 17.39 -12.86 1.23
C GLU A 115 16.05 -12.46 0.55
N ASP A 116 15.19 -11.71 1.25
CA ASP A 116 13.93 -11.22 0.66
C ASP A 116 14.20 -10.17 -0.43
N PHE A 117 15.25 -9.36 -0.28
CA PHE A 117 15.69 -8.41 -1.30
C PHE A 117 16.38 -9.10 -2.49
N GLU A 118 17.14 -10.18 -2.24
CA GLU A 118 17.75 -10.99 -3.31
C GLU A 118 16.67 -11.61 -4.22
N VAL A 119 15.59 -12.14 -3.63
CA VAL A 119 14.43 -12.65 -4.38
C VAL A 119 13.75 -11.52 -5.17
N PHE A 120 13.58 -10.36 -4.54
CA PHE A 120 13.02 -9.18 -5.22
C PHE A 120 13.86 -8.79 -6.44
N GLU A 121 15.17 -8.67 -6.28
CA GLU A 121 16.12 -8.27 -7.32
C GLU A 121 16.10 -9.24 -8.51
N GLU A 122 16.15 -10.55 -8.24
CA GLU A 122 16.11 -11.57 -9.30
C GLU A 122 14.82 -11.48 -10.13
N LYS A 123 13.68 -11.25 -9.47
CA LYS A 123 12.37 -11.21 -10.12
C LYS A 123 12.16 -9.91 -10.89
N ILE A 124 12.48 -8.77 -10.30
CA ILE A 124 12.27 -7.47 -10.95
C ILE A 124 13.18 -7.34 -12.17
N LEU A 125 14.45 -7.79 -12.12
CA LEU A 125 15.35 -7.74 -13.26
C LEU A 125 14.80 -8.49 -14.47
N LYS A 126 14.23 -9.70 -14.27
CA LYS A 126 13.59 -10.46 -15.35
C LYS A 126 12.40 -9.72 -15.98
N ILE A 127 11.60 -9.04 -15.15
CA ILE A 127 10.48 -8.21 -15.64
C ILE A 127 11.01 -7.02 -16.43
N LEU A 128 12.04 -6.33 -15.93
CA LEU A 128 12.66 -5.19 -16.61
C LEU A 128 13.29 -5.59 -17.95
N GLU A 129 13.96 -6.75 -18.03
CA GLU A 129 14.47 -7.30 -19.29
C GLU A 129 13.34 -7.55 -20.29
N SER A 130 12.23 -8.15 -19.84
CA SER A 130 11.03 -8.36 -20.67
C SER A 130 10.47 -7.04 -21.18
N ILE A 131 10.30 -6.04 -20.32
CA ILE A 131 9.78 -4.71 -20.70
C ILE A 131 10.74 -4.02 -21.69
N ASN A 132 12.05 -4.03 -21.41
CA ASN A 132 13.06 -3.39 -22.25
C ASN A 132 13.14 -4.02 -23.65
N SER A 133 12.89 -5.33 -23.77
CA SER A 133 12.88 -6.03 -25.06
C SER A 133 11.84 -5.51 -26.05
N THR A 134 10.81 -4.79 -25.58
CA THR A 134 9.78 -4.18 -26.43
C THR A 134 10.30 -2.95 -27.20
N GLY A 135 11.39 -2.32 -26.74
CA GLY A 135 11.92 -1.08 -27.30
C GLY A 135 11.01 0.15 -27.12
N GLN A 136 9.96 0.02 -26.31
CA GLN A 136 9.01 1.10 -26.06
C GLN A 136 9.52 2.07 -24.99
N VAL A 137 9.14 3.34 -25.13
CA VAL A 137 9.39 4.39 -24.12
C VAL A 137 8.12 4.58 -23.31
N PHE A 138 8.24 4.47 -21.98
CA PHE A 138 7.12 4.56 -21.06
C PHE A 138 7.22 5.81 -20.19
N SER A 139 6.08 6.46 -19.93
CA SER A 139 5.94 7.31 -18.75
C SER A 139 6.03 6.46 -17.47
N ILE A 140 6.31 7.07 -16.32
CA ILE A 140 6.36 6.35 -15.03
C ILE A 140 5.06 5.56 -14.77
N ARG A 141 3.91 6.16 -15.08
CA ARG A 141 2.61 5.51 -14.90
C ARG A 141 2.49 4.26 -15.78
N GLU A 142 2.84 4.36 -17.05
CA GLU A 142 2.79 3.23 -17.98
C GLU A 142 3.78 2.15 -17.59
N PHE A 143 4.98 2.54 -17.15
CA PHE A 143 6.00 1.60 -16.67
C PHE A 143 5.53 0.79 -15.46
N ILE A 144 4.92 1.44 -14.46
CA ILE A 144 4.32 0.75 -13.31
C ILE A 144 3.20 -0.19 -13.77
N HIS A 145 2.37 0.26 -14.71
CA HIS A 145 1.29 -0.55 -15.27
C HIS A 145 1.82 -1.81 -15.98
N GLU A 146 2.87 -1.67 -16.79
CA GLU A 146 3.55 -2.79 -17.45
C GLU A 146 4.12 -3.79 -16.44
N ILE A 147 4.81 -3.31 -15.38
CA ILE A 147 5.29 -4.18 -14.30
C ILE A 147 4.14 -5.01 -13.71
N GLY A 148 2.99 -4.38 -13.46
CA GLY A 148 1.81 -5.04 -12.88
C GLY A 148 1.29 -6.23 -13.68
N LYS A 149 1.46 -6.23 -15.02
CA LYS A 149 1.05 -7.36 -15.87
C LYS A 149 1.84 -8.64 -15.61
N HIS A 150 3.00 -8.54 -14.98
CA HIS A 150 3.85 -9.68 -14.65
C HIS A 150 3.64 -10.22 -13.23
N ILE A 151 2.81 -9.56 -12.41
CA ILE A 151 2.60 -9.93 -11.01
C ILE A 151 1.42 -10.90 -10.87
N GLN A 152 1.59 -11.95 -10.08
CA GLN A 152 0.57 -12.97 -9.82
C GLN A 152 -0.04 -12.86 -8.42
N ASP A 153 0.58 -12.12 -7.50
CA ASP A 153 0.06 -11.96 -6.15
C ASP A 153 -1.21 -11.13 -6.12
N GLU A 154 -2.32 -11.75 -5.74
CA GLU A 154 -3.63 -11.10 -5.63
C GLU A 154 -3.64 -10.00 -4.58
N ASP A 155 -2.70 -9.96 -3.62
CA ASP A 155 -2.62 -8.89 -2.64
C ASP A 155 -1.75 -7.70 -3.10
N SER A 156 -1.16 -7.73 -4.30
CA SER A 156 -0.32 -6.64 -4.81
C SER A 156 -1.09 -5.37 -5.16
N ILE A 157 -0.61 -4.23 -4.65
CA ILE A 157 -1.10 -2.90 -5.01
C ILE A 157 -0.91 -2.65 -6.50
N ILE A 158 0.27 -2.94 -7.04
CA ILE A 158 0.60 -2.71 -8.45
C ILE A 158 -0.26 -3.57 -9.36
N LYS A 159 -0.40 -4.87 -9.06
CA LYS A 159 -1.27 -5.78 -9.84
C LYS A 159 -2.71 -5.27 -9.86
N ASN A 160 -3.29 -5.00 -8.69
CA ASN A 160 -4.69 -4.62 -8.62
C ASN A 160 -4.97 -3.25 -9.24
N ALA A 161 -4.02 -2.31 -9.17
CA ALA A 161 -4.13 -1.06 -9.92
C ALA A 161 -4.09 -1.31 -11.44
N THR A 162 -3.21 -2.18 -11.92
CA THR A 162 -3.13 -2.59 -13.33
C THR A 162 -4.43 -3.25 -13.81
N ASP A 163 -4.92 -4.26 -13.09
CA ASP A 163 -6.12 -5.03 -13.45
C ASP A 163 -7.38 -4.14 -13.50
N ASN A 164 -7.45 -3.13 -12.62
CA ASN A 164 -8.59 -2.21 -12.53
C ASN A 164 -8.38 -0.90 -13.32
N ASN A 165 -7.30 -0.77 -14.10
CA ASN A 165 -6.94 0.44 -14.85
C ASN A 165 -6.85 1.72 -13.98
N ILE A 166 -6.45 1.58 -12.72
CA ILE A 166 -6.27 2.69 -11.79
C ILE A 166 -4.84 3.25 -11.94
N PRO A 167 -4.66 4.55 -12.24
CA PRO A 167 -3.33 5.13 -12.39
C PRO A 167 -2.59 5.20 -11.04
N ILE A 168 -1.33 4.76 -11.05
CA ILE A 168 -0.36 5.03 -9.98
C ILE A 168 0.59 6.14 -10.43
N TYR A 169 0.73 7.17 -9.59
CA TYR A 169 1.70 8.24 -9.75
C TYR A 169 2.81 8.11 -8.69
N ALA A 170 4.04 7.92 -9.13
CA ALA A 170 5.22 7.86 -8.28
C ALA A 170 6.38 8.67 -8.90
N PRO A 171 6.35 10.01 -8.82
CA PRO A 171 7.34 10.85 -9.51
C PRO A 171 8.79 10.59 -9.07
N GLY A 172 9.00 10.16 -7.82
CA GLY A 172 10.30 9.73 -7.28
C GLY A 172 10.44 8.20 -7.27
N ILE A 173 10.12 7.50 -8.35
CA ILE A 173 10.26 6.03 -8.41
C ILE A 173 11.72 5.54 -8.32
N ILE A 174 12.68 6.42 -8.62
CA ILE A 174 14.13 6.13 -8.64
C ILE A 174 14.77 6.34 -7.24
N ASP A 175 14.05 6.99 -6.31
CA ASP A 175 14.46 7.18 -4.91
C ASP A 175 14.24 5.91 -4.10
#